data_AF-A0A6M4G457-F1
#
_entry.id   AF-A0A6M4G457-F1
#
_cell.length_a   1.000
_cell.length_b   1.000
_cell.length_c   1.000
_cell.angle_alpha   90.00
_cell.angle_beta   90.00
_cell.angle_gamma   90.00
#
_symmetry.space_group_name_H-M   'P 1'
#
loop_
_entity.id
_entity.type
_entity.pdbx_description
1 polymer ?
#
loop_
_entity_poly.entity_id
_entity_poly.type
_entity_poly.pdbx_seq_one_letter_code
_entity_poly.pdbx_strand_id
1 'polypeptide(L)'
;MGQNAYDDPDRIGGTSVRVRVEGLGNTYTGGHVVAIITHEALKTSDLSGFRGWKLVIDERPSIWDRQSLSSKLSKDLLTHHFKLEQRADKKARRIISTSNATAKDFDEDSCGNPLAVMAQRIIGDRCEVATSLQSFDQLDVERKWEWWSIWAPTSLKVFDQVTMLAHGLTQSVAYQIIRSKWPEFEWVRLDRATELRHMRRTVVVHYYARAHQASRTLWDSPRGRRYLTAIGNDIASRVTADRHIWTCNRNERSLFERPDHETSLLPGKCLSPRQQGSNLWSCRNEATILFTAKPSACDLSIAKVIGISPEAIVETRELDIMVQFACRTSVRVAESTETVHLYVYDEVQARHLEAYFQSTGYCDVVLDLIDISGMGIAEYERDSRPGRKRKVLTPEEAKAAQKAKREKETDRKRRQRADKKKTSEAA
;
A
#
# COMPACT_ATOMS: atom_id res chain seq x y z
N MET A 1 7.11 -23.19 46.94
CA MET A 1 7.62 -23.17 45.56
C MET A 1 6.77 -24.13 44.75
N GLY A 2 5.69 -23.64 44.16
CA GLY A 2 4.84 -24.46 43.29
C GLY A 2 5.44 -24.45 41.89
N GLN A 3 5.84 -25.62 41.40
CA GLN A 3 6.15 -25.82 39.99
C GLN A 3 4.86 -25.61 39.20
N ASN A 4 4.72 -24.44 38.57
CA ASN A 4 3.77 -24.28 37.47
C ASN A 4 4.32 -25.13 36.32
N ALA A 5 3.68 -26.27 36.08
CA ALA A 5 3.86 -27.05 34.86
C ALA A 5 3.51 -26.14 33.68
N TYR A 6 4.54 -25.59 33.06
CA TYR A 6 4.46 -24.71 31.91
C TYR A 6 4.38 -25.60 30.67
N ASP A 7 3.18 -25.79 30.15
CA ASP A 7 3.04 -26.26 28.77
C ASP A 7 3.35 -25.08 27.86
N ASP A 8 4.55 -25.15 27.28
CA ASP A 8 5.01 -24.25 26.23
C ASP A 8 3.97 -24.23 25.09
N PRO A 9 3.34 -23.09 24.79
CA PRO A 9 2.39 -22.98 23.68
C PRO A 9 3.02 -23.29 22.31
N ASP A 10 4.36 -23.33 22.20
CA ASP A 10 5.05 -23.80 21.00
C ASP A 10 5.04 -25.33 20.84
N ARG A 11 4.70 -26.10 21.89
CA ARG A 11 4.45 -27.56 21.77
C ARG A 11 3.07 -27.90 21.21
N ILE A 12 2.14 -26.94 21.19
CA ILE A 12 0.81 -27.12 20.58
C ILE A 12 0.89 -26.63 19.12
N GLY A 13 1.40 -27.51 18.26
CA GLY A 13 1.25 -27.34 16.82
C GLY A 13 -0.24 -27.24 16.46
N GLY A 14 -0.65 -26.16 15.80
CA GLY A 14 -1.98 -26.04 15.19
C GLY A 14 -2.84 -24.83 15.60
N THR A 15 -2.42 -23.97 16.53
CA THR A 15 -3.16 -22.73 16.85
C THR A 15 -2.74 -21.57 15.97
N SER A 16 -3.72 -20.83 15.42
CA SER A 16 -3.45 -19.65 14.58
C SER A 16 -2.69 -18.58 15.37
N VAL A 17 -1.85 -17.78 14.68
CA VAL A 17 -1.08 -16.67 15.30
C VAL A 17 -1.99 -15.76 16.13
N ARG A 18 -3.21 -15.52 15.65
CA ARG A 18 -4.25 -14.77 16.37
C ARG A 18 -4.54 -15.36 17.75
N VAL A 19 -4.86 -16.65 17.83
CA VAL A 19 -5.19 -17.32 19.11
C VAL A 19 -4.01 -17.25 20.09
N ARG A 20 -2.79 -17.38 19.57
CA ARG A 20 -1.58 -17.24 20.40
C ARG A 20 -1.46 -15.84 20.99
N VAL A 21 -1.68 -14.79 20.19
CA VAL A 21 -1.65 -13.40 20.66
C VAL A 21 -2.76 -13.12 21.67
N GLU A 22 -3.98 -13.60 21.43
CA GLU A 22 -5.13 -13.47 22.35
C GLU A 22 -4.83 -14.10 23.73
N GLY A 23 -4.07 -15.19 23.77
CA GLY A 23 -3.68 -15.87 25.00
C GLY A 23 -2.59 -15.15 25.82
N LEU A 24 -1.75 -14.31 25.21
CA LEU A 24 -0.55 -13.76 25.87
C LEU A 24 -0.87 -13.01 27.18
N GLY A 25 -1.89 -12.15 27.16
CA GLY A 25 -2.25 -11.35 28.34
C GLY A 25 -2.71 -12.18 29.53
N ASN A 26 -3.35 -13.33 29.28
CA ASN A 26 -3.82 -14.24 30.32
C ASN A 26 -2.74 -15.24 30.76
N THR A 27 -1.84 -15.62 29.86
CA THR A 27 -0.74 -16.55 30.16
C THR A 27 0.35 -15.88 30.99
N TYR A 28 0.69 -14.64 30.67
CA TYR A 28 1.81 -13.91 31.29
C TYR A 28 1.29 -12.80 32.20
N THR A 29 0.92 -13.15 33.44
CA THR A 29 0.35 -12.21 34.44
C THR A 29 1.40 -11.59 35.37
N GLY A 30 2.68 -11.98 35.26
CA GLY A 30 3.77 -11.45 36.07
C GLY A 30 5.15 -11.59 35.41
N GLY A 31 6.14 -10.88 35.95
CA GLY A 31 7.50 -10.78 35.39
C GLY A 31 7.66 -9.67 34.35
N HIS A 32 8.87 -9.54 33.81
CA HIS A 32 9.16 -8.58 32.73
C HIS A 32 9.09 -9.29 31.38
N VAL A 33 7.91 -9.26 30.75
CA VAL A 33 7.63 -9.93 29.48
C VAL A 33 7.57 -8.93 28.35
N VAL A 34 8.27 -9.22 27.26
CA VAL A 34 8.20 -8.47 26.00
C VAL A 34 7.64 -9.40 24.93
N ALA A 35 6.49 -9.04 24.39
CA ALA A 35 5.87 -9.74 23.27
C ALA A 35 6.05 -8.93 21.99
N ILE A 36 6.53 -9.58 20.93
CA ILE A 36 6.67 -8.97 19.60
C ILE A 36 5.63 -9.61 18.69
N ILE A 37 4.73 -8.80 18.15
CA ILE A 37 3.64 -9.24 17.27
C ILE A 37 3.59 -8.39 16.00
N THR A 38 2.98 -8.92 14.95
CA THR A 38 2.77 -8.16 13.71
C THR A 38 1.59 -7.20 13.85
N HIS A 39 1.58 -6.13 13.03
CA HIS A 39 0.44 -5.20 12.95
C HIS A 39 -0.86 -5.89 12.53
N GLU A 40 -0.79 -6.91 11.67
CA GLU A 40 -1.98 -7.68 11.30
C GLU A 40 -2.50 -8.49 12.50
N ALA A 41 -1.63 -9.08 13.32
CA ALA A 41 -2.06 -9.75 14.53
C ALA A 41 -2.70 -8.76 15.52
N LEU A 42 -2.12 -7.56 15.70
CA LEU A 42 -2.70 -6.50 16.54
C LEU A 42 -4.12 -6.12 16.09
N LYS A 43 -4.34 -5.98 14.77
CA LYS A 43 -5.66 -5.60 14.22
C LYS A 43 -6.71 -6.72 14.29
N THR A 44 -6.27 -7.99 14.25
CA THR A 44 -7.14 -9.16 14.10
C THR A 44 -7.34 -9.98 15.37
N SER A 45 -6.61 -9.68 16.45
CA SER A 45 -6.72 -10.39 17.74
C SER A 45 -7.66 -9.68 18.70
N ASP A 46 -8.32 -10.45 19.57
CA ASP A 46 -8.92 -9.91 20.78
C ASP A 46 -7.83 -9.46 21.75
N LEU A 47 -7.90 -8.20 22.17
CA LEU A 47 -6.92 -7.58 23.04
C LEU A 47 -7.44 -7.44 24.48
N SER A 48 -8.66 -7.93 24.77
CA SER A 48 -9.33 -7.79 26.07
C SER A 48 -8.50 -8.27 27.27
N GLY A 49 -7.60 -9.25 27.07
CA GLY A 49 -6.70 -9.79 28.10
C GLY A 49 -5.46 -8.93 28.43
N PHE A 50 -5.21 -7.82 27.73
CA PHE A 50 -3.97 -7.04 27.87
C PHE A 50 -4.04 -5.90 28.89
N ARG A 51 -4.95 -5.97 29.87
CA ARG A 51 -5.00 -4.97 30.96
C ARG A 51 -3.69 -5.00 31.76
N GLY A 52 -3.12 -3.84 32.08
CA GLY A 52 -1.82 -3.75 32.75
C GLY A 52 -0.61 -3.77 31.81
N TRP A 53 -0.82 -4.01 30.51
CA TRP A 53 0.25 -4.01 29.51
C TRP A 53 0.45 -2.63 28.89
N LYS A 54 1.67 -2.38 28.41
CA LYS A 54 2.00 -1.23 27.57
C LYS A 54 2.20 -1.68 26.13
N LEU A 55 1.61 -0.97 25.18
CA LEU A 55 1.75 -1.22 23.76
C LEU A 55 2.69 -0.19 23.13
N VAL A 56 3.67 -0.67 22.38
CA VAL A 56 4.53 0.15 21.51
C VAL A 56 4.32 -0.29 20.07
N ILE A 57 3.96 0.65 19.20
CA ILE A 57 3.77 0.44 17.77
C ILE A 57 4.96 1.11 17.06
N ASP A 58 5.86 0.31 16.50
CA ASP A 58 7.14 0.78 15.91
C ASP A 58 7.00 1.35 14.48
N GLU A 59 5.78 1.42 13.96
CA GLU A 59 5.50 1.98 12.63
C GLU A 59 4.09 2.57 12.54
N ARG A 60 3.79 3.22 11.42
CA ARG A 60 2.43 3.72 11.16
C ARG A 60 1.48 2.56 10.90
N PRO A 61 0.37 2.43 11.66
CA PRO A 61 -0.61 1.39 11.38
C PRO A 61 -1.35 1.71 10.07
N SER A 62 -1.41 0.72 9.16
CA SER A 62 -2.30 0.80 8.01
C SER A 62 -3.73 0.49 8.46
N ILE A 63 -4.47 1.54 8.81
CA ILE A 63 -5.84 1.40 9.35
C ILE A 63 -6.91 1.43 8.26
N TRP A 64 -6.60 1.92 7.06
CA TRP A 64 -7.51 1.93 5.92
C TRP A 64 -7.08 0.89 4.89
N ASP A 65 -8.01 0.03 4.51
CA ASP A 65 -7.81 -0.97 3.48
C ASP A 65 -9.02 -1.10 2.55
N ARG A 66 -8.81 -1.66 1.36
CA ARG A 66 -9.79 -1.78 0.28
C ARG A 66 -9.56 -3.06 -0.51
N GLN A 67 -10.65 -3.70 -0.90
CA GLN A 67 -10.60 -4.80 -1.85
C GLN A 67 -11.67 -4.65 -2.93
N SER A 68 -11.28 -4.95 -4.17
CA SER A 68 -12.22 -5.07 -5.29
C SER A 68 -12.57 -6.55 -5.48
N LEU A 69 -13.86 -6.84 -5.57
CA LEU A 69 -14.38 -8.18 -5.74
C LEU A 69 -15.19 -8.30 -7.03
N SER A 70 -15.30 -9.52 -7.56
CA SER A 70 -16.28 -9.82 -8.59
C SER A 70 -17.22 -10.92 -8.12
N SER A 71 -18.48 -10.54 -7.89
CA SER A 71 -19.49 -11.41 -7.30
C SER A 71 -20.60 -11.64 -8.29
N LYS A 72 -20.40 -12.58 -9.23
CA LYS A 72 -21.45 -12.98 -10.19
C LYS A 72 -22.46 -13.96 -9.57
N LEU A 73 -21.96 -14.89 -8.75
CA LEU A 73 -22.77 -15.94 -8.11
C LEU A 73 -22.90 -15.73 -6.59
N SER A 74 -22.07 -14.87 -6.00
CA SER A 74 -22.03 -14.64 -4.55
C SER A 74 -23.04 -13.60 -4.05
N LYS A 75 -23.96 -13.10 -4.89
CA LYS A 75 -25.00 -12.12 -4.46
C LYS A 75 -25.89 -12.71 -3.38
N ASP A 76 -26.34 -13.94 -3.58
CA ASP A 76 -27.25 -14.61 -2.64
C ASP A 76 -26.55 -14.87 -1.31
N LEU A 77 -25.27 -15.29 -1.38
CA LEU A 77 -24.42 -15.43 -0.20
C LEU A 77 -24.27 -14.09 0.55
N LEU A 78 -24.02 -13.00 -0.18
CA LEU A 78 -23.91 -11.66 0.43
C LEU A 78 -25.22 -11.22 1.10
N THR A 79 -26.34 -11.39 0.41
CA THR A 79 -27.67 -11.00 0.92
C THR A 79 -28.12 -11.85 2.10
N HIS A 80 -27.69 -13.12 2.15
CA HIS A 80 -28.02 -14.02 3.26
C HIS A 80 -27.24 -13.68 4.53
N HIS A 81 -25.95 -13.38 4.40
CA HIS A 81 -25.07 -13.21 5.55
C HIS A 81 -24.84 -11.75 5.97
N PHE A 82 -25.13 -10.79 5.10
CA PHE A 82 -24.87 -9.38 5.36
C PHE A 82 -26.04 -8.48 4.95
N LYS A 83 -26.11 -7.30 5.57
CA LYS A 83 -26.98 -6.20 5.12
C LYS A 83 -26.22 -4.89 4.99
N LEU A 84 -26.78 -3.99 4.18
CA LEU A 84 -26.27 -2.65 3.94
C LEU A 84 -27.06 -1.62 4.77
N GLU A 85 -26.40 -1.01 5.75
CA GLU A 85 -26.99 0.05 6.58
C GLU A 85 -26.63 1.44 6.07
N GLN A 86 -27.57 2.37 6.21
CA GLN A 86 -27.37 3.75 5.79
C GLN A 86 -26.37 4.46 6.71
N ARG A 87 -25.37 5.12 6.10
CA ARG A 87 -24.48 6.05 6.83
C ARG A 87 -25.01 7.47 6.69
N ALA A 88 -24.61 8.34 7.62
CA ALA A 88 -25.00 9.75 7.64
C ALA A 88 -24.66 10.47 6.32
N ASP A 89 -23.55 10.10 5.67
CA ASP A 89 -23.09 10.71 4.42
C ASP A 89 -23.90 10.31 3.18
N LYS A 90 -24.81 9.32 3.28
CA LYS A 90 -25.63 8.71 2.21
C LYS A 90 -24.86 8.20 0.97
N LYS A 91 -23.54 8.37 0.91
CA LYS A 91 -22.68 8.04 -0.24
C LYS A 91 -22.09 6.64 -0.13
N ALA A 92 -21.97 6.13 1.09
CA ALA A 92 -21.58 4.77 1.36
C ALA A 92 -22.57 4.08 2.30
N ARG A 93 -22.61 2.75 2.23
CA ARG A 93 -23.37 1.90 3.15
C ARG A 93 -22.40 1.13 4.02
N ARG A 94 -22.72 1.04 5.32
CA ARG A 94 -21.99 0.16 6.24
C ARG A 94 -22.44 -1.27 5.97
N ILE A 95 -21.50 -2.20 5.90
CA ILE A 95 -21.80 -3.63 5.78
C ILE A 95 -21.78 -4.21 7.19
N ILE A 96 -22.85 -4.90 7.58
CA ILE A 96 -22.92 -5.59 8.87
C ILE A 96 -23.40 -7.03 8.71
N SER A 97 -22.99 -7.91 9.63
CA SER A 97 -23.43 -9.31 9.63
C SER A 97 -24.90 -9.41 10.05
N THR A 98 -25.63 -10.30 9.40
CA THR A 98 -27.02 -10.67 9.73
C THR A 98 -27.18 -12.15 10.08
N SER A 99 -26.08 -12.89 10.06
CA SER A 99 -26.07 -14.32 10.29
C SER A 99 -25.07 -14.70 11.39
N ASN A 100 -25.19 -15.93 11.88
CA ASN A 100 -24.25 -16.51 12.84
C ASN A 100 -23.02 -17.15 12.17
N ALA A 101 -22.84 -16.94 10.85
CA ALA A 101 -21.66 -17.43 10.16
C ALA A 101 -20.40 -16.79 10.75
N THR A 102 -19.38 -17.62 10.94
CA THR A 102 -18.07 -17.23 11.43
C THR A 102 -17.15 -16.88 10.27
N ALA A 103 -16.07 -16.15 10.55
CA ALA A 103 -15.04 -15.89 9.53
C ALA A 103 -14.42 -17.16 8.95
N LYS A 104 -14.38 -18.23 9.76
CA LYS A 104 -13.85 -19.55 9.36
C LYS A 104 -14.76 -20.23 8.34
N ASP A 105 -16.08 -20.11 8.50
CA ASP A 105 -17.06 -20.68 7.56
C ASP A 105 -16.86 -20.12 6.15
N PHE A 106 -16.54 -18.82 6.03
CA PHE A 106 -16.22 -18.20 4.75
C PHE A 106 -14.86 -18.64 4.20
N ASP A 107 -13.87 -18.86 5.04
CA ASP A 107 -12.51 -19.24 4.60
C ASP A 107 -12.48 -20.66 4.04
N GLU A 108 -13.22 -21.58 4.67
CA GLU A 108 -13.31 -23.00 4.29
C GLU A 108 -14.25 -23.25 3.08
N ASP A 109 -15.20 -22.35 2.82
CA ASP A 109 -16.07 -22.43 1.63
C ASP A 109 -15.39 -21.85 0.39
N SER A 110 -15.21 -22.67 -0.65
CA SER A 110 -14.68 -22.24 -1.95
C SER A 110 -15.39 -21.03 -2.59
N CYS A 111 -16.71 -20.89 -2.37
CA CYS A 111 -17.51 -19.75 -2.81
C CYS A 111 -17.39 -18.54 -1.86
N GLY A 112 -17.12 -18.79 -0.58
CA GLY A 112 -16.98 -17.80 0.48
C GLY A 112 -15.57 -17.23 0.62
N ASN A 113 -14.53 -17.95 0.19
CA ASN A 113 -13.12 -17.60 0.41
C ASN A 113 -12.77 -16.19 -0.09
N PRO A 114 -13.25 -15.71 -1.26
CA PRO A 114 -13.02 -14.34 -1.70
C PRO A 114 -13.60 -13.26 -0.75
N LEU A 115 -14.56 -13.62 0.09
CA LEU A 115 -15.21 -12.77 1.10
C LEU A 115 -14.62 -12.94 2.51
N ALA A 116 -13.75 -13.92 2.74
CA ALA A 116 -13.27 -14.27 4.09
C ALA A 116 -12.66 -13.07 4.83
N VAL A 117 -11.81 -12.28 4.16
CA VAL A 117 -11.20 -11.07 4.75
C VAL A 117 -12.25 -10.03 5.14
N MET A 118 -13.26 -9.83 4.28
CA MET A 118 -14.35 -8.89 4.56
C MET A 118 -15.19 -9.39 5.74
N ALA A 119 -15.59 -10.67 5.71
CA ALA A 119 -16.37 -11.31 6.77
C ALA A 119 -15.63 -11.24 8.10
N GLN A 120 -14.33 -11.55 8.13
CA GLN A 120 -13.50 -11.44 9.33
C GLN A 120 -13.53 -10.03 9.94
N ARG A 121 -13.47 -9.00 9.10
CA ARG A 121 -13.49 -7.60 9.56
C ARG A 121 -14.86 -7.14 10.06
N ILE A 122 -15.93 -7.64 9.43
CA ILE A 122 -17.31 -7.36 9.85
C ILE A 122 -17.61 -8.08 11.17
N ILE A 123 -17.36 -9.38 11.23
CA ILE A 123 -17.71 -10.25 12.37
C ILE A 123 -16.85 -9.92 13.58
N GLY A 124 -15.57 -9.58 13.38
CA GLY A 124 -14.68 -9.21 14.48
C GLY A 124 -15.02 -7.88 15.16
N ASP A 125 -15.92 -7.06 14.59
CA ASP A 125 -16.36 -5.74 15.08
C ASP A 125 -15.23 -4.77 15.48
N ARG A 126 -14.04 -4.95 14.89
CA ARG A 126 -12.86 -4.09 15.08
C ARG A 126 -12.63 -3.15 13.91
N CYS A 127 -13.43 -3.27 12.86
CA CYS A 127 -13.33 -2.48 11.66
C CYS A 127 -14.72 -1.94 11.27
N GLU A 128 -14.79 -0.67 10.92
CA GLU A 128 -15.93 -0.17 10.16
C GLU A 128 -15.74 -0.63 8.71
N VAL A 129 -16.63 -1.49 8.20
CA VAL A 129 -16.61 -1.98 6.81
C VAL A 129 -17.73 -1.34 6.02
N ALA A 130 -17.44 -0.85 4.82
CA ALA A 130 -18.40 -0.11 4.00
C ALA A 130 -18.17 -0.31 2.49
N THR A 131 -19.19 0.01 1.71
CA THR A 131 -19.18 -0.05 0.25
C THR A 131 -19.95 1.12 -0.36
N SER A 132 -19.68 1.43 -1.63
CA SER A 132 -20.48 2.40 -2.41
C SER A 132 -21.81 1.81 -2.90
N LEU A 133 -21.98 0.49 -2.83
CA LEU A 133 -23.25 -0.15 -3.19
C LEU A 133 -24.38 0.39 -2.32
N GLN A 134 -25.53 0.65 -2.95
CA GLN A 134 -26.76 1.08 -2.27
C GLN A 134 -27.66 -0.11 -1.93
N SER A 135 -27.58 -1.18 -2.72
CA SER A 135 -28.20 -2.49 -2.50
C SER A 135 -27.30 -3.55 -3.12
N PHE A 136 -27.33 -4.77 -2.60
CA PHE A 136 -26.70 -5.92 -3.25
C PHE A 136 -27.36 -6.27 -4.60
N ASP A 137 -28.59 -5.80 -4.88
CA ASP A 137 -29.24 -5.95 -6.19
C ASP A 137 -28.47 -5.26 -7.33
N GLN A 138 -27.66 -4.25 -7.01
CA GLN A 138 -26.82 -3.61 -8.01
C GLN A 138 -25.81 -4.58 -8.64
N LEU A 139 -25.48 -5.70 -7.96
CA LEU A 139 -24.56 -6.72 -8.45
C LEU A 139 -25.11 -7.51 -9.65
N ASP A 140 -26.43 -7.49 -9.89
CA ASP A 140 -27.04 -8.11 -11.07
C ASP A 140 -26.55 -7.46 -12.37
N VAL A 141 -26.23 -6.17 -12.30
CA VAL A 141 -25.72 -5.36 -13.42
C VAL A 141 -24.21 -5.11 -13.26
N GLU A 142 -23.77 -4.74 -12.07
CA GLU A 142 -22.40 -4.38 -11.74
C GLU A 142 -21.67 -5.53 -11.03
N ARG A 143 -21.15 -6.46 -11.81
CA ARG A 143 -20.46 -7.65 -11.28
C ARG A 143 -19.17 -7.36 -10.53
N LYS A 144 -18.63 -6.15 -10.64
CA LYS A 144 -17.42 -5.72 -9.95
C LYS A 144 -17.82 -4.63 -8.98
N TRP A 145 -17.47 -4.82 -7.73
CA TRP A 145 -17.77 -3.90 -6.66
C TRP A 145 -16.60 -3.88 -5.68
N GLU A 146 -16.64 -2.97 -4.74
CA GLU A 146 -15.53 -2.73 -3.84
C GLU A 146 -16.05 -2.48 -2.44
N TRP A 147 -15.30 -2.95 -1.47
CA TRP A 147 -15.50 -2.62 -0.07
C TRP A 147 -14.21 -2.05 0.48
N TRP A 148 -14.35 -1.24 1.52
CA TRP A 148 -13.24 -0.69 2.28
C TRP A 148 -13.51 -0.86 3.77
N SER A 149 -12.44 -0.85 4.54
CA SER A 149 -12.52 -0.92 6.00
C SER A 149 -11.61 0.08 6.67
N ILE A 150 -12.05 0.58 7.82
CA ILE A 150 -11.24 1.38 8.74
C ILE A 150 -11.15 0.64 10.06
N TRP A 151 -9.94 0.29 10.48
CA TRP A 151 -9.68 -0.30 11.79
C TRP A 151 -9.94 0.71 12.92
N ALA A 152 -10.66 0.27 13.94
CA ALA A 152 -11.03 1.08 15.09
C ALA A 152 -9.97 0.94 16.21
N PRO A 153 -9.34 2.06 16.64
CA PRO A 153 -8.35 2.04 17.72
C PRO A 153 -8.98 1.83 19.11
N THR A 154 -10.31 1.72 19.21
CA THR A 154 -11.03 1.49 20.49
C THR A 154 -10.59 0.22 21.20
N SER A 155 -10.18 -0.80 20.44
CA SER A 155 -9.60 -2.03 20.97
C SER A 155 -8.31 -1.81 21.77
N LEU A 156 -7.61 -0.69 21.56
CA LEU A 156 -6.39 -0.36 22.30
C LEU A 156 -6.64 0.24 23.68
N LYS A 157 -7.88 0.59 24.04
CA LYS A 157 -8.23 1.20 25.34
C LYS A 157 -7.96 0.26 26.53
N VAL A 158 -7.73 -1.02 26.27
CA VAL A 158 -7.38 -2.03 27.27
C VAL A 158 -5.95 -1.88 27.81
N PHE A 159 -5.03 -1.31 27.02
CA PHE A 159 -3.65 -1.09 27.44
C PHE A 159 -3.55 0.15 28.33
N ASP A 160 -2.65 0.10 29.30
CA ASP A 160 -2.40 1.23 30.20
C ASP A 160 -1.77 2.42 29.46
N GLN A 161 -0.99 2.12 28.42
CA GLN A 161 -0.31 3.11 27.59
C GLN A 161 -0.13 2.57 26.17
N VAL A 162 -0.40 3.42 25.18
CA VAL A 162 -0.11 3.16 23.77
C VAL A 162 0.87 4.21 23.27
N THR A 163 2.02 3.77 22.80
CA THR A 163 3.05 4.65 22.21
C THR A 163 3.20 4.31 20.72
N MET A 164 3.14 5.32 19.85
CA MET A 164 3.37 5.16 18.41
C MET A 164 4.71 5.80 18.04
N LEU A 165 5.67 4.98 17.62
CA LEU A 165 6.95 5.39 17.07
C LEU A 165 6.82 5.37 15.55
N ALA A 166 6.39 6.48 14.98
CA ALA A 166 6.02 6.55 13.57
C ALA A 166 6.54 7.82 12.92
N HIS A 167 7.36 7.67 11.87
CA HIS A 167 7.78 8.81 11.07
C HIS A 167 6.58 9.50 10.43
N GLY A 168 6.50 10.83 10.55
CA GLY A 168 5.43 11.63 9.94
C GLY A 168 4.03 11.22 10.36
N LEU A 169 3.83 10.73 11.60
CA LEU A 169 2.54 10.22 12.05
C LEU A 169 1.44 11.27 11.88
N THR A 170 1.68 12.52 12.29
CA THR A 170 0.71 13.61 12.24
C THR A 170 0.25 13.99 10.83
N GLN A 171 1.06 13.67 9.81
CA GLN A 171 0.76 13.91 8.40
C GLN A 171 0.04 12.71 7.77
N SER A 172 0.10 11.54 8.41
CA SER A 172 -0.41 10.29 7.87
C SER A 172 -1.94 10.24 7.76
N VAL A 173 -2.40 9.47 6.77
CA VAL A 173 -3.81 9.07 6.62
C VAL A 173 -4.37 8.48 7.93
N ALA A 174 -3.59 7.68 8.64
CA ALA A 174 -4.04 7.03 9.87
C ALA A 174 -4.37 8.04 10.97
N TYR A 175 -3.48 9.01 11.21
CA TYR A 175 -3.69 10.06 12.20
C TYR A 175 -4.90 10.94 11.85
N GLN A 176 -5.03 11.35 10.59
CA GLN A 176 -6.14 12.17 10.14
C GLN A 176 -7.50 11.48 10.34
N ILE A 177 -7.60 10.19 9.98
CA ILE A 177 -8.80 9.40 10.22
C ILE A 177 -9.08 9.28 11.72
N ILE A 178 -8.07 8.91 12.53
CA ILE A 178 -8.29 8.65 13.95
C ILE A 178 -8.78 9.91 14.65
N ARG A 179 -8.10 11.05 14.41
CA ARG A 179 -8.46 12.34 15.00
C ARG A 179 -9.86 12.79 14.60
N SER A 180 -10.29 12.49 13.37
CA SER A 180 -11.62 12.86 12.86
C SER A 180 -12.73 11.96 13.40
N LYS A 181 -12.50 10.63 13.45
CA LYS A 181 -13.53 9.65 13.82
C LYS A 181 -13.63 9.37 15.31
N TRP A 182 -12.51 9.46 16.02
CA TRP A 182 -12.43 9.20 17.45
C TRP A 182 -11.74 10.37 18.15
N PRO A 183 -12.41 11.53 18.23
CA PRO A 183 -11.85 12.74 18.84
C PRO A 183 -11.58 12.59 20.34
N GLU A 184 -12.07 11.51 20.98
CA GLU A 184 -11.79 11.22 22.38
C GLU A 184 -10.35 10.74 22.63
N PHE A 185 -9.59 10.37 21.59
CA PHE A 185 -8.18 10.04 21.75
C PHE A 185 -7.32 11.30 21.81
N GLU A 186 -6.64 11.47 22.94
CA GLU A 186 -5.64 12.51 23.12
C GLU A 186 -4.28 12.08 22.55
N TRP A 187 -3.63 12.98 21.81
CA TRP A 187 -2.31 12.74 21.25
C TRP A 187 -1.27 13.54 22.03
N VAL A 188 -0.46 12.83 22.82
CA VAL A 188 0.64 13.42 23.57
C VAL A 188 1.94 13.20 22.80
N ARG A 189 2.64 14.30 22.48
CA ARG A 189 3.97 14.23 21.90
C ARG A 189 4.97 13.85 22.99
N LEU A 190 5.69 12.76 22.77
CA LEU A 190 6.78 12.33 23.64
C LEU A 190 8.10 12.76 23.00
N ASP A 191 8.68 13.85 23.48
CA ASP A 191 10.03 14.24 23.08
C ASP A 191 11.05 13.36 23.82
N ARG A 192 11.88 12.65 23.05
CA ARG A 192 13.04 11.94 23.58
C ARG A 192 14.29 12.66 23.11
N ALA A 193 15.11 13.11 24.06
CA ALA A 193 16.46 13.55 23.73
C ALA A 193 17.23 12.37 23.15
N THR A 194 17.83 12.56 21.98
CA THR A 194 18.83 11.64 21.45
C THR A 194 20.20 12.26 21.65
N GLU A 195 21.13 11.47 22.18
CA GLU A 195 22.55 11.88 22.25
C GLU A 195 23.27 11.66 20.91
N LEU A 196 22.63 10.95 19.97
CA LEU A 196 23.20 10.64 18.68
C LEU A 196 23.37 11.92 17.85
N ARG A 197 24.63 12.29 17.59
CA ARG A 197 24.98 13.41 16.72
C ARG A 197 25.37 12.89 15.35
N HIS A 198 24.65 13.33 14.32
CA HIS A 198 24.99 13.02 12.94
C HIS A 198 26.04 14.00 12.41
N MET A 199 27.05 13.46 11.74
CA MET A 199 27.99 14.25 10.94
C MET A 199 27.28 14.85 9.73
N ARG A 200 27.62 16.10 9.41
CA ARG A 200 27.12 16.78 8.21
C ARG A 200 27.56 16.06 6.94
N ARG A 201 26.68 15.99 5.94
CA ARG A 201 26.95 15.34 4.64
C ARG A 201 26.09 15.93 3.53
N THR A 202 26.49 15.67 2.29
CA THR A 202 25.71 16.06 1.11
C THR A 202 24.78 14.93 0.67
N VAL A 203 23.54 15.29 0.31
CA VAL A 203 22.58 14.39 -0.36
C VAL A 203 22.26 14.98 -1.73
N VAL A 204 22.60 14.27 -2.80
CA VAL A 204 22.28 14.68 -4.17
C VAL A 204 21.07 13.90 -4.67
N VAL A 205 19.98 14.59 -4.97
CA VAL A 205 18.75 14.00 -5.48
C VAL A 205 18.63 14.27 -6.98
N HIS A 206 18.90 13.24 -7.75
CA HIS A 206 18.80 13.19 -9.21
C HIS A 206 17.35 12.93 -9.63
N TYR A 207 16.82 13.72 -10.54
CA TYR A 207 15.47 13.53 -11.10
C TYR A 207 15.44 13.80 -12.60
N TYR A 208 14.45 13.25 -13.31
CA TYR A 208 14.43 13.21 -14.78
C TYR A 208 13.26 13.97 -15.41
N ALA A 209 12.18 14.19 -14.66
CA ALA A 209 10.96 14.83 -15.15
C ALA A 209 10.63 16.09 -14.33
N ARG A 210 10.44 17.22 -15.01
CA ARG A 210 9.98 18.49 -14.40
C ARG A 210 8.52 18.78 -14.75
N ALA A 211 8.14 18.56 -16.01
CA ALA A 211 6.82 18.87 -16.53
C ALA A 211 5.72 17.82 -16.24
N HIS A 212 6.08 16.66 -15.66
CA HIS A 212 5.11 15.62 -15.33
C HIS A 212 5.58 14.71 -14.20
N GLN A 213 4.61 14.07 -13.52
CA GLN A 213 4.88 13.11 -12.45
C GLN A 213 4.86 11.67 -12.94
N ALA A 214 5.56 10.80 -12.20
CA ALA A 214 5.42 9.37 -12.27
C ALA A 214 3.97 8.95 -12.10
N SER A 215 3.52 8.00 -12.92
CA SER A 215 2.23 7.35 -12.75
C SER A 215 2.21 6.02 -13.48
N ARG A 216 1.43 5.05 -12.96
CA ARG A 216 1.27 3.75 -13.59
C ARG A 216 0.80 3.85 -15.03
N THR A 217 -0.17 4.70 -15.30
CA THR A 217 -0.70 4.88 -16.68
C THR A 217 0.37 5.39 -17.65
N LEU A 218 1.30 6.24 -17.19
CA LEU A 218 2.42 6.66 -18.02
C LEU A 218 3.38 5.50 -18.24
N TRP A 219 3.80 4.82 -17.18
CA TRP A 219 4.78 3.74 -17.24
C TRP A 219 4.29 2.49 -17.98
N ASP A 220 2.97 2.23 -17.98
CA ASP A 220 2.33 1.19 -18.78
C ASP A 220 2.30 1.53 -20.28
N SER A 221 2.46 2.81 -20.65
CA SER A 221 2.46 3.23 -22.05
C SER A 221 3.81 2.92 -22.73
N PRO A 222 3.84 2.71 -24.06
CA PRO A 222 5.10 2.51 -24.79
C PRO A 222 6.11 3.65 -24.58
N ARG A 223 5.63 4.89 -24.42
CA ARG A 223 6.47 6.07 -24.15
C ARG A 223 7.09 6.01 -22.76
N GLY A 224 6.28 5.76 -21.73
CA GLY A 224 6.79 5.65 -20.37
C GLY A 224 7.77 4.49 -20.20
N ARG A 225 7.53 3.34 -20.86
CA ARG A 225 8.51 2.25 -20.91
C ARG A 225 9.84 2.68 -21.52
N ARG A 226 9.80 3.42 -22.64
CA ARG A 226 11.01 4.00 -23.25
C ARG A 226 11.75 4.96 -22.30
N TYR A 227 11.01 5.81 -21.57
CA TYR A 227 11.61 6.70 -20.57
C TYR A 227 12.29 5.91 -19.45
N LEU A 228 11.60 4.94 -18.85
CA LEU A 228 12.16 4.10 -17.81
C LEU A 228 13.40 3.33 -18.26
N THR A 229 13.42 2.79 -19.48
CA THR A 229 14.61 2.12 -20.03
C THR A 229 15.79 3.09 -20.21
N ALA A 230 15.53 4.30 -20.74
CA ALA A 230 16.58 5.30 -20.89
C ALA A 230 17.15 5.76 -19.55
N ILE A 231 16.27 6.02 -18.57
CA ILE A 231 16.65 6.33 -17.19
C ILE A 231 17.47 5.19 -16.58
N GLY A 232 17.02 3.94 -16.75
CA GLY A 232 17.75 2.77 -16.26
C GLY A 232 19.16 2.66 -16.84
N ASN A 233 19.33 2.93 -18.14
CA ASN A 233 20.65 2.95 -18.79
C ASN A 233 21.54 4.09 -18.26
N ASP A 234 20.99 5.29 -18.08
CA ASP A 234 21.73 6.43 -17.52
C ASP A 234 22.21 6.13 -16.10
N ILE A 235 21.32 5.65 -15.23
CA ILE A 235 21.67 5.27 -13.86
C ILE A 235 22.74 4.19 -13.86
N ALA A 236 22.58 3.14 -14.66
CA ALA A 236 23.55 2.04 -14.75
C ALA A 236 24.96 2.49 -15.14
N SER A 237 25.10 3.61 -15.85
CA SER A 237 26.40 4.20 -16.21
C SER A 237 27.06 5.00 -15.08
N ARG A 238 26.30 5.35 -14.03
CA ARG A 238 26.74 6.24 -12.93
C ARG A 238 27.01 5.52 -11.63
N VAL A 239 26.38 4.36 -11.42
CA VAL A 239 26.39 3.64 -10.14
C VAL A 239 27.12 2.31 -10.22
N THR A 240 27.53 1.78 -9.07
CA THR A 240 28.23 0.49 -8.97
C THR A 240 27.45 -0.50 -8.10
N ALA A 241 27.58 -1.80 -8.37
CA ALA A 241 26.75 -2.82 -7.74
C ALA A 241 26.96 -2.93 -6.22
N ASP A 242 28.16 -2.60 -5.74
CA ASP A 242 28.54 -2.58 -4.33
C ASP A 242 28.16 -1.28 -3.62
N ARG A 243 27.74 -0.23 -4.33
CA ARG A 243 27.31 1.03 -3.71
C ARG A 243 25.81 1.28 -3.82
N HIS A 244 25.14 0.50 -4.67
CA HIS A 244 23.77 0.76 -5.11
C HIS A 244 22.74 -0.24 -4.59
N ILE A 245 21.61 0.30 -4.12
CA ILE A 245 20.35 -0.43 -3.91
C ILE A 245 19.26 0.20 -4.76
N TRP A 246 18.28 -0.58 -5.20
CA TRP A 246 17.21 -0.01 -6.01
C TRP A 246 15.87 -0.68 -5.78
N THR A 247 14.81 0.06 -6.10
CA THR A 247 13.43 -0.40 -6.00
C THR A 247 12.59 0.16 -7.14
N CYS A 248 11.57 -0.61 -7.54
CA CYS A 248 10.55 -0.17 -8.47
C CYS A 248 9.20 -0.82 -8.17
N ASN A 249 8.17 -0.43 -8.94
CA ASN A 249 6.91 -1.18 -8.96
C ASN A 249 7.11 -2.58 -9.58
N ARG A 250 6.31 -3.56 -9.14
CA ARG A 250 6.45 -4.97 -9.54
C ARG A 250 6.34 -5.19 -11.05
N ASN A 251 5.51 -4.41 -11.75
CA ASN A 251 5.26 -4.58 -13.19
C ASN A 251 6.44 -4.10 -14.04
N GLU A 252 7.22 -3.18 -13.51
CA GLU A 252 8.36 -2.53 -14.15
C GLU A 252 9.66 -3.26 -13.83
N ARG A 253 9.66 -4.19 -12.87
CA ARG A 253 10.85 -4.93 -12.44
C ARG A 253 11.57 -5.63 -13.59
N SER A 254 10.84 -6.23 -14.52
CA SER A 254 11.42 -6.88 -15.71
C SER A 254 12.04 -5.91 -16.72
N LEU A 255 11.86 -4.60 -16.57
CA LEU A 255 12.58 -3.60 -17.38
C LEU A 255 14.00 -3.39 -16.86
N PHE A 256 14.24 -3.67 -15.57
CA PHE A 256 15.50 -3.43 -14.89
C PHE A 256 16.24 -4.72 -14.54
N GLU A 257 15.54 -5.85 -14.42
CA GLU A 257 16.13 -7.20 -14.35
C GLU A 257 16.12 -7.81 -15.75
N ARG A 258 17.27 -8.23 -16.27
CA ARG A 258 17.30 -8.96 -17.55
C ARG A 258 16.83 -10.41 -17.36
N PRO A 259 16.24 -11.03 -18.41
CA PRO A 259 15.66 -12.37 -18.33
C PRO A 259 16.66 -13.49 -18.03
N ASP A 260 17.96 -13.26 -18.24
CA ASP A 260 19.03 -14.22 -18.04
C ASP A 260 19.52 -14.31 -16.58
N HIS A 261 18.98 -13.49 -15.67
CA HIS A 261 19.33 -13.43 -14.24
C HIS A 261 20.81 -13.17 -13.90
N GLU A 262 21.71 -13.14 -14.89
CA GLU A 262 23.14 -12.92 -14.71
C GLU A 262 23.53 -11.44 -14.79
N THR A 263 22.77 -10.59 -15.51
CA THR A 263 23.06 -9.15 -15.59
C THR A 263 21.80 -8.28 -15.47
N SER A 264 21.49 -7.76 -14.28
CA SER A 264 20.48 -6.69 -14.16
C SER A 264 20.93 -5.44 -14.93
N LEU A 265 19.99 -4.73 -15.57
CA LEU A 265 20.28 -3.42 -16.16
C LEU A 265 20.75 -2.45 -15.06
N LEU A 266 20.01 -2.38 -13.96
CA LEU A 266 20.44 -1.63 -12.79
C LEU A 266 21.38 -2.48 -11.95
N PRO A 267 22.62 -2.02 -11.69
CA PRO A 267 23.56 -2.76 -10.86
C PRO A 267 23.09 -2.76 -9.40
N GLY A 268 23.58 -3.71 -8.61
CA GLY A 268 23.29 -3.80 -7.18
C GLY A 268 22.00 -4.54 -6.86
N LYS A 269 21.46 -4.33 -5.65
CA LYS A 269 20.36 -5.17 -5.13
C LYS A 269 18.99 -4.54 -5.37
N CYS A 270 18.13 -5.25 -6.08
CA CYS A 270 16.69 -4.97 -6.08
C CYS A 270 16.09 -5.32 -4.72
N LEU A 271 15.45 -4.35 -4.09
CA LEU A 271 14.76 -4.46 -2.81
C LEU A 271 13.27 -4.18 -2.99
N SER A 272 12.42 -4.67 -2.08
CA SER A 272 11.02 -4.23 -2.04
C SER A 272 10.96 -2.77 -1.59
N PRO A 273 10.01 -1.96 -2.11
CA PRO A 273 9.90 -0.55 -1.71
C PRO A 273 9.76 -0.37 -0.19
N ARG A 274 8.99 -1.27 0.43
CA ARG A 274 8.91 -1.37 1.89
C ARG A 274 10.05 -2.26 2.38
N GLN A 275 11.07 -1.65 2.97
CA GLN A 275 12.15 -2.30 3.72
C GLN A 275 11.92 -2.00 5.19
N GLN A 276 11.34 -2.91 5.96
CA GLN A 276 11.15 -2.75 7.41
C GLN A 276 12.32 -3.43 8.15
N GLY A 277 12.81 -2.83 9.23
CA GLY A 277 13.79 -3.45 10.14
C GLY A 277 15.21 -3.78 9.62
N SER A 278 15.52 -3.59 8.33
CA SER A 278 16.83 -4.03 7.79
C SER A 278 17.95 -2.99 7.97
N ASN A 279 19.03 -3.41 8.63
CA ASN A 279 20.27 -2.64 8.72
C ASN A 279 21.35 -3.02 7.69
N LEU A 280 21.07 -4.00 6.84
CA LEU A 280 22.06 -4.60 5.95
C LEU A 280 22.68 -3.62 4.94
N TRP A 281 21.97 -2.56 4.60
CA TRP A 281 22.32 -1.68 3.47
C TRP A 281 22.92 -0.33 3.87
N SER A 282 23.17 -0.07 5.17
CA SER A 282 23.66 1.24 5.63
C SER A 282 25.07 1.60 5.13
N CYS A 283 25.82 0.67 4.56
CA CYS A 283 27.10 0.99 3.91
C CYS A 283 26.94 1.51 2.47
N ARG A 284 25.73 1.50 1.92
CA ARG A 284 25.46 1.90 0.53
C ARG A 284 25.23 3.40 0.46
N ASN A 285 25.82 4.05 -0.53
CA ASN A 285 25.75 5.50 -0.71
C ASN A 285 24.88 5.90 -1.92
N GLU A 286 24.40 4.94 -2.72
CA GLU A 286 23.58 5.17 -3.90
C GLU A 286 22.25 4.43 -3.78
N ALA A 287 21.15 5.10 -4.09
CA ALA A 287 19.84 4.47 -4.15
C ALA A 287 18.97 4.96 -5.32
N THR A 288 18.34 4.03 -6.04
CA THR A 288 17.35 4.34 -7.08
C THR A 288 15.94 3.97 -6.62
N ILE A 289 15.01 4.91 -6.76
CA ILE A 289 13.62 4.79 -6.32
C ILE A 289 12.69 5.13 -7.49
N LEU A 290 12.56 4.21 -8.45
CA LEU A 290 11.62 4.33 -9.58
C LEU A 290 10.27 3.72 -9.18
N PHE A 291 9.61 4.37 -8.23
CA PHE A 291 8.37 3.91 -7.61
C PHE A 291 7.24 4.95 -7.71
N THR A 292 6.02 4.48 -7.97
CA THR A 292 4.80 5.27 -7.91
C THR A 292 3.65 4.49 -7.27
N ALA A 293 2.91 5.17 -6.40
CA ALA A 293 1.76 4.64 -5.68
C ALA A 293 0.62 5.66 -5.60
N LYS A 294 0.50 6.52 -6.61
CA LYS A 294 -0.59 7.49 -6.74
C LYS A 294 -1.97 6.81 -6.59
N PRO A 295 -2.94 7.47 -5.94
CA PRO A 295 -4.27 6.92 -5.75
C PRO A 295 -4.98 6.68 -7.09
N SER A 296 -5.74 5.58 -7.17
CA SER A 296 -6.67 5.37 -8.26
C SER A 296 -7.89 6.30 -8.15
N ALA A 297 -8.66 6.46 -9.22
CA ALA A 297 -9.92 7.21 -9.18
C ALA A 297 -10.90 6.67 -8.12
N CYS A 298 -10.86 5.37 -7.84
CA CYS A 298 -11.61 4.76 -6.75
C CYS A 298 -11.10 5.25 -5.39
N ASP A 299 -9.78 5.19 -5.15
CA ASP A 299 -9.19 5.63 -3.89
C ASP A 299 -9.57 7.08 -3.61
N LEU A 300 -9.55 7.96 -4.63
CA LEU A 300 -9.99 9.35 -4.52
C LEU A 300 -11.47 9.49 -4.15
N SER A 301 -12.34 8.66 -4.74
CA SER A 301 -13.76 8.65 -4.41
C SER A 301 -14.00 8.26 -2.96
N ILE A 302 -13.32 7.22 -2.48
CA ILE A 302 -13.42 6.76 -1.08
C ILE A 302 -12.80 7.78 -0.14
N ALA A 303 -11.62 8.34 -0.46
CA ALA A 303 -10.95 9.39 0.30
C ALA A 303 -11.90 10.56 0.58
N LYS A 304 -12.65 10.99 -0.44
CA LYS A 304 -13.67 12.03 -0.32
C LYS A 304 -14.81 11.66 0.64
N VAL A 305 -15.21 10.39 0.70
CA VAL A 305 -16.23 9.89 1.64
C VAL A 305 -15.70 9.88 3.08
N ILE A 306 -14.44 9.51 3.27
CA ILE A 306 -13.81 9.40 4.60
C ILE A 306 -13.13 10.71 5.07
N GLY A 307 -13.16 11.77 4.26
CA GLY A 307 -12.64 13.09 4.61
C GLY A 307 -11.12 13.23 4.50
N ILE A 308 -10.47 12.45 3.64
CA ILE A 308 -9.01 12.45 3.47
C ILE A 308 -8.63 13.13 2.16
N SER A 309 -7.57 13.94 2.20
CA SER A 309 -7.06 14.59 1.00
C SER A 309 -6.32 13.59 0.09
N PRO A 310 -6.45 13.72 -1.24
CA PRO A 310 -5.64 12.95 -2.19
C PRO A 310 -4.14 13.01 -1.91
N GLU A 311 -3.66 14.18 -1.47
CA GLU A 311 -2.26 14.48 -1.18
C GLU A 311 -1.77 13.64 0.00
N ALA A 312 -2.57 13.49 1.06
CA ALA A 312 -2.21 12.65 2.22
C ALA A 312 -2.02 11.17 1.81
N ILE A 313 -2.76 10.71 0.80
CA ILE A 313 -2.61 9.35 0.27
C ILE A 313 -1.30 9.21 -0.48
N VAL A 314 -0.97 10.18 -1.34
CA VAL A 314 0.31 10.20 -2.07
C VAL A 314 1.48 10.27 -1.09
N GLU A 315 1.40 11.14 -0.09
CA GLU A 315 2.38 11.26 0.98
C GLU A 315 2.63 9.90 1.64
N THR A 316 1.57 9.27 2.14
CA THR A 316 1.67 8.03 2.93
C THR A 316 2.08 6.82 2.08
N ARG A 317 1.58 6.70 0.84
CA ARG A 317 1.74 5.49 0.01
C ARG A 317 2.92 5.56 -0.94
N GLU A 318 3.37 6.75 -1.30
CA GLU A 318 4.48 6.96 -2.23
C GLU A 318 5.66 7.61 -1.49
N LEU A 319 5.52 8.86 -1.09
CA LEU A 319 6.64 9.71 -0.72
C LEU A 319 7.34 9.25 0.56
N ASP A 320 6.59 8.87 1.59
CA ASP A 320 7.19 8.32 2.81
C ASP A 320 7.90 6.98 2.60
N ILE A 321 7.41 6.16 1.65
CA ILE A 321 8.10 4.91 1.30
C ILE A 321 9.45 5.25 0.67
N MET A 322 9.51 6.32 -0.13
CA MET A 322 10.76 6.81 -0.71
C MET A 322 11.73 7.28 0.37
N VAL A 323 11.26 8.06 1.35
CA VAL A 323 12.06 8.49 2.50
C VAL A 323 12.61 7.27 3.26
N GLN A 324 11.75 6.31 3.61
CA GLN A 324 12.16 5.10 4.31
C GLN A 324 13.20 4.29 3.53
N PHE A 325 13.05 4.22 2.20
CA PHE A 325 14.00 3.54 1.33
C PHE A 325 15.34 4.29 1.24
N ALA A 326 15.30 5.60 1.05
CA ALA A 326 16.49 6.45 1.03
C ALA A 326 17.27 6.35 2.35
N CYS A 327 16.56 6.29 3.48
CA CYS A 327 17.16 6.07 4.81
C CYS A 327 17.78 4.68 5.01
N ARG A 328 17.69 3.75 4.04
CA ARG A 328 18.45 2.49 4.07
C ARG A 328 19.89 2.64 3.61
N THR A 329 20.24 3.76 3.01
CA THR A 329 21.62 4.15 2.67
C THR A 329 22.41 4.57 3.91
N SER A 330 23.64 5.02 3.71
CA SER A 330 24.50 5.58 4.76
C SER A 330 24.01 6.90 5.35
N VAL A 331 22.94 7.51 4.81
CA VAL A 331 22.38 8.77 5.33
C VAL A 331 21.96 8.69 6.81
N ARG A 332 21.60 7.50 7.29
CA ARG A 332 21.26 7.27 8.71
C ARG A 332 22.45 6.91 9.61
N VAL A 333 23.63 6.67 9.04
CA VAL A 333 24.83 6.32 9.82
C VAL A 333 25.40 7.60 10.38
N ALA A 334 25.36 7.75 11.71
CA ALA A 334 25.71 9.00 12.38
C ALA A 334 27.10 9.51 11.99
N GLU A 335 28.10 8.62 11.94
CA GLU A 335 29.50 8.95 11.66
C GLU A 335 29.82 9.15 10.18
N SER A 336 28.93 8.73 9.27
CA SER A 336 29.21 8.82 7.83
C SER A 336 29.20 10.27 7.35
N THR A 337 30.23 10.65 6.59
CA THR A 337 30.34 11.93 5.87
C THR A 337 30.21 11.74 4.36
N GLU A 338 30.02 10.51 3.89
CA GLU A 338 29.93 10.18 2.48
C GLU A 338 28.73 10.87 1.82
N THR A 339 28.92 11.31 0.58
CA THR A 339 27.84 11.85 -0.24
C THR A 339 26.86 10.73 -0.59
N VAL A 340 25.57 11.00 -0.40
CA VAL A 340 24.50 10.06 -0.77
C VAL A 340 23.84 10.50 -2.07
N HIS A 341 23.75 9.61 -3.03
CA HIS A 341 23.12 9.84 -4.34
C HIS A 341 21.78 9.12 -4.42
N LEU A 342 20.70 9.87 -4.64
CA LEU A 342 19.34 9.35 -4.74
C LEU A 342 18.81 9.62 -6.16
N TYR A 343 18.31 8.61 -6.84
CA TYR A 343 17.73 8.74 -8.18
C TYR A 343 16.21 8.51 -8.12
N VAL A 344 15.43 9.52 -8.50
CA VAL A 344 13.96 9.49 -8.51
C VAL A 344 13.42 9.91 -9.86
N TYR A 345 12.12 9.71 -10.12
CA TYR A 345 11.58 9.95 -11.45
C TYR A 345 11.33 11.45 -11.72
N ASP A 346 10.63 12.13 -10.82
CA ASP A 346 10.15 13.50 -11.03
C ASP A 346 10.50 14.49 -9.92
N GLU A 347 10.30 15.77 -10.22
CA GLU A 347 10.58 16.90 -9.34
C GLU A 347 9.77 16.86 -8.03
N VAL A 348 8.53 16.37 -8.03
CA VAL A 348 7.72 16.30 -6.80
C VAL A 348 8.33 15.31 -5.82
N GLN A 349 8.77 14.16 -6.34
CA GLN A 349 9.52 13.17 -5.55
C GLN A 349 10.84 13.76 -5.03
N ALA A 350 11.58 14.47 -5.88
CA ALA A 350 12.86 15.07 -5.53
C ALA A 350 12.73 16.13 -4.42
N ARG A 351 11.77 17.05 -4.57
CA ARG A 351 11.48 18.11 -3.59
C ARG A 351 10.98 17.56 -2.26
N HIS A 352 10.25 16.45 -2.27
CA HIS A 352 9.84 15.80 -1.02
C HIS A 352 11.05 15.23 -0.26
N LEU A 353 11.98 14.55 -0.94
CA LEU A 353 13.22 14.08 -0.32
C LEU A 353 14.08 15.25 0.17
N GLU A 354 14.16 16.34 -0.59
CA GLU A 354 14.83 17.57 -0.18
C GLU A 354 14.26 18.12 1.13
N ALA A 355 12.95 18.36 1.19
CA ALA A 355 12.30 18.87 2.38
C ALA A 355 12.54 17.97 3.60
N TYR A 356 12.47 16.65 3.41
CA TYR A 356 12.78 15.68 4.47
C TYR A 356 14.22 15.82 4.95
N PHE A 357 15.22 15.69 4.06
CA PHE A 357 16.62 15.69 4.46
C PHE A 357 17.08 17.05 5.01
N GLN A 358 16.59 18.17 4.48
CA GLN A 358 16.84 19.50 5.06
C GLN A 358 16.29 19.61 6.49
N SER A 359 15.11 19.04 6.76
CA SER A 359 14.50 19.06 8.11
C SER A 359 15.31 18.31 9.16
N THR A 360 16.22 17.43 8.76
CA THR A 360 17.09 16.67 9.68
C THR A 360 18.19 17.53 10.30
N GLY A 361 18.54 18.67 9.68
CA GLY A 361 19.56 19.60 10.15
C GLY A 361 21.02 19.18 9.92
N TYR A 362 21.27 17.97 9.39
CA TYR A 362 22.62 17.45 9.11
C TYR A 362 22.87 17.08 7.64
N CYS A 363 21.90 17.26 6.76
CA CYS A 363 22.06 17.02 5.32
C CYS A 363 22.01 18.34 4.54
N ASP A 364 23.03 18.56 3.71
CA ASP A 364 23.03 19.60 2.68
C ASP A 364 22.49 18.97 1.39
N VAL A 365 21.32 19.39 0.94
CA VAL A 365 20.64 18.76 -0.20
C VAL A 365 20.88 19.53 -1.49
N VAL A 366 21.20 18.80 -2.56
CA VAL A 366 21.31 19.32 -3.93
C VAL A 366 20.30 18.60 -4.82
N LEU A 367 19.48 19.36 -5.55
CA LEU A 367 18.61 18.81 -6.59
C LEU A 367 19.30 18.89 -7.94
N ASP A 368 19.37 17.77 -8.66
CA ASP A 368 20.02 17.67 -9.96
C ASP A 368 19.03 17.14 -11.01
N LEU A 369 18.65 17.99 -11.99
CA LEU A 369 17.81 17.57 -13.12
C LEU A 369 18.71 16.94 -14.19
N ILE A 370 18.54 15.65 -14.43
CA ILE A 370 19.22 14.94 -15.50
C ILE A 370 18.38 15.00 -16.77
N ASP A 371 18.89 15.70 -17.78
CA ASP A 371 18.34 15.63 -19.14
C ASP A 371 19.06 14.56 -19.97
N ILE A 372 18.31 13.53 -20.38
CA ILE A 372 18.82 12.50 -21.28
C ILE A 372 18.61 12.98 -22.71
N SER A 373 19.72 13.33 -23.37
CA SER A 373 19.72 13.88 -24.72
C SER A 373 18.84 13.08 -25.69
N GLY A 374 17.97 13.79 -26.42
CA GLY A 374 17.07 13.20 -27.41
C GLY A 374 15.83 12.50 -26.85
N MET A 375 15.66 12.40 -25.52
CA MET A 375 14.49 11.75 -24.92
C MET A 375 13.36 12.74 -24.57
N GLY A 376 13.70 14.00 -24.28
CA GLY A 376 12.73 15.04 -23.93
C GLY A 376 11.87 14.70 -22.71
N ILE A 377 12.46 14.01 -21.72
CA ILE A 377 11.74 13.55 -20.52
C ILE A 377 11.38 14.75 -19.64
N ALA A 378 12.35 15.63 -19.39
CA ALA A 378 12.21 16.78 -18.50
C ALA A 378 10.99 17.65 -18.85
N GLU A 379 10.84 17.96 -20.13
CA GLU A 379 9.85 18.93 -20.65
C GLU A 379 8.59 18.28 -21.24
N TYR A 380 8.43 16.96 -21.11
CA TYR A 380 7.24 16.30 -21.62
C TYR A 380 6.01 16.69 -20.80
N GLU A 381 5.17 17.55 -21.37
CA GLU A 381 3.85 17.84 -20.83
C GLU A 381 2.87 16.72 -21.20
N ARG A 382 2.30 16.12 -20.16
CA ARG A 382 1.23 15.15 -20.36
C ARG A 382 -0.09 15.89 -20.49
N ASP A 383 -0.73 15.80 -21.65
CA ASP A 383 -2.10 16.29 -21.87
C ASP A 383 -3.07 15.41 -21.05
N SER A 384 -3.19 15.71 -19.75
CA SER A 384 -3.97 14.95 -18.78
C SER A 384 -5.44 15.35 -18.84
N ARG A 385 -6.03 15.39 -20.04
CA ARG A 385 -7.46 15.64 -20.16
C ARG A 385 -8.19 14.54 -19.37
N PRO A 386 -9.05 14.91 -18.40
CA PRO A 386 -9.79 13.92 -17.63
C PRO A 386 -10.52 13.02 -18.61
N GLY A 387 -10.29 11.71 -18.48
CA GLY A 387 -10.92 10.72 -19.33
C GLY A 387 -12.43 10.95 -19.37
N ARG A 388 -13.04 10.69 -20.53
CA ARG A 388 -14.48 10.90 -20.78
C ARG A 388 -15.29 10.35 -19.60
N LYS A 389 -16.04 11.22 -18.91
CA LYS A 389 -16.92 10.83 -17.80
C LYS A 389 -17.74 9.62 -18.25
N ARG A 390 -17.70 8.53 -17.47
CA ARG A 390 -18.47 7.32 -17.74
C ARG A 390 -19.95 7.73 -17.76
N LYS A 391 -20.60 7.63 -18.93
CA LYS A 391 -22.05 7.84 -19.01
C LYS A 391 -22.71 6.82 -18.07
N VAL A 392 -23.53 7.30 -17.14
CA VAL A 392 -24.47 6.45 -16.42
C VAL A 392 -25.48 6.01 -17.46
N LEU A 393 -25.34 4.77 -17.92
CA LEU A 393 -26.25 4.18 -18.91
C LEU A 393 -27.49 3.70 -18.15
N THR A 394 -28.67 3.93 -18.70
CA THR A 394 -29.88 3.30 -18.18
C THR A 394 -29.79 1.78 -18.33
N PRO A 395 -30.58 0.98 -17.59
CA PRO A 395 -30.57 -0.48 -17.72
C PRO A 395 -30.78 -0.98 -19.16
N GLU A 396 -31.57 -0.25 -19.96
CA GLU A 396 -31.81 -0.55 -21.37
C GLU A 396 -30.61 -0.20 -22.25
N GLU A 397 -29.99 0.97 -22.03
CA GLU A 397 -28.78 1.38 -22.74
C GLU A 397 -27.58 0.47 -22.43
N ALA A 398 -27.47 -0.02 -21.19
CA ALA A 398 -26.46 -0.99 -20.78
C ALA A 398 -26.64 -2.34 -21.49
N LYS A 399 -27.89 -2.83 -21.60
CA LYS A 399 -28.22 -4.05 -22.37
C LYS A 399 -27.90 -3.88 -23.87
N ALA A 400 -28.26 -2.74 -24.46
CA ALA A 400 -27.96 -2.43 -25.87
C ALA A 400 -26.45 -2.35 -26.14
N ALA A 401 -25.70 -1.66 -25.28
CA ALA A 401 -24.24 -1.57 -25.38
C ALA A 401 -23.56 -2.93 -25.21
N GLN A 402 -24.07 -3.78 -24.32
CA GLN A 402 -23.57 -5.13 -24.13
C GLN A 402 -23.85 -6.04 -25.33
N LYS A 403 -25.03 -5.91 -25.96
CA LYS A 403 -25.37 -6.61 -27.21
C LYS A 403 -24.43 -6.19 -28.35
N ALA A 404 -24.24 -4.89 -28.56
CA ALA A 404 -23.33 -4.37 -29.58
C ALA A 404 -21.87 -4.80 -29.35
N LYS A 405 -21.43 -4.92 -28.09
CA LYS A 405 -20.09 -5.41 -27.76
C LYS A 405 -19.93 -6.90 -28.06
N ARG A 406 -20.95 -7.72 -27.79
CA ARG A 406 -20.97 -9.15 -28.14
C ARG A 406 -20.95 -9.36 -29.66
N GLU A 407 -21.70 -8.56 -30.41
CA GLU A 407 -21.71 -8.61 -31.87
C GLU A 407 -20.33 -8.29 -32.44
N LYS A 408 -19.69 -7.20 -31.99
CA LYS A 408 -18.31 -6.84 -32.40
C LYS A 408 -17.28 -7.92 -32.06
N GLU A 409 -17.40 -8.55 -30.89
CA GLU A 409 -16.49 -9.62 -30.48
C GLU A 409 -16.69 -10.89 -31.32
N THR A 410 -17.94 -11.18 -31.68
CA THR A 410 -18.30 -12.30 -32.57
C THR A 410 -17.72 -12.07 -33.97
N ASP A 411 -17.84 -10.85 -34.50
CA ASP A 411 -17.26 -10.48 -35.79
C ASP A 411 -15.73 -10.52 -35.77
N ARG A 412 -15.10 -10.06 -34.69
CA ARG A 412 -13.64 -10.17 -34.53
C ARG A 412 -13.18 -11.63 -34.54
N LYS A 413 -13.89 -12.52 -33.84
CA LYS A 413 -13.60 -13.96 -33.82
C LYS A 413 -13.85 -14.61 -35.19
N ARG A 414 -14.88 -14.18 -35.93
CA ARG A 414 -15.14 -14.63 -37.30
C ARG A 414 -14.00 -14.23 -38.25
N ARG A 415 -13.53 -12.97 -38.18
CA ARG A 415 -12.37 -12.50 -38.97
C ARG A 415 -11.10 -13.27 -38.64
N GLN A 416 -10.79 -13.45 -37.35
CA GLN A 416 -9.63 -14.23 -36.92
C GLN A 416 -9.67 -15.70 -37.39
N ARG A 417 -10.86 -16.31 -37.45
CA ARG A 417 -11.03 -17.67 -37.99
C ARG A 417 -10.89 -17.71 -39.52
N ALA A 418 -11.40 -16.71 -40.23
CA ALA A 418 -11.24 -16.60 -41.67
C ALA A 418 -9.76 -16.38 -42.06
N ASP A 419 -9.04 -15.54 -41.32
CA ASP A 419 -7.62 -15.30 -41.54
C ASP A 419 -6.80 -16.55 -41.25
N LYS A 420 -7.06 -17.27 -40.14
CA LYS A 420 -6.42 -18.57 -39.87
C LYS A 420 -6.67 -19.62 -40.95
N LYS A 421 -7.88 -19.67 -41.53
CA LYS A 421 -8.22 -20.59 -42.61
C LYS A 421 -7.47 -20.26 -43.90
N LYS A 422 -7.33 -18.96 -44.23
CA LYS A 422 -6.50 -18.52 -45.36
C LYS A 422 -5.01 -18.84 -45.17
N THR A 423 -4.50 -18.73 -43.94
CA THR A 423 -3.10 -19.08 -43.64
C THR A 423 -2.86 -20.60 -43.70
N SER A 424 -3.87 -21.43 -43.39
CA SER A 424 -3.75 -22.90 -43.50
C SER A 424 -3.99 -23.45 -44.90
N GLU A 425 -4.63 -22.70 -45.80
CA GLU A 425 -4.80 -23.08 -47.22
C GLU A 425 -3.63 -22.60 -48.10
N ALA A 426 -2.76 -21.73 -47.56
CA ALA A 426 -1.56 -21.20 -48.22
C ALA A 426 -0.25 -21.86 -47.76
N ALA A 427 -0.33 -22.78 -46.80
CA ALA A 427 0.74 -23.68 -46.36
C ALA A 427 0.38 -25.10 -46.79
#